data_AF-A0A8I0GMJ9-F1
#
_entry.id   AF-A0A8I0GMJ9-F1
#
_cell.length_a   1.000
_cell.length_b   1.000
_cell.length_c   1.000
_cell.angle_alpha   90.00
_cell.angle_beta   90.00
_cell.angle_gamma   90.00
#
_symmetry.space_group_name_H-M   'P 1'
#
loop_
_entity.id
_entity.type
_entity.pdbx_description
1 polymer ?
#
loop_
_entity_poly.entity_id
_entity_poly.type
_entity_poly.pdbx_seq_one_letter_code
_entity_poly.pdbx_strand_id
1 'polypeptide(L)'
;MTDRLLNVLFLCTGNSARSIMAEAILSREGLGRFKSFSAGSQPKGEVHPFTIHLLEKLNYDASRFRSKSWEEFSGPDAPSLDFVFTVCDNAANELCPVWPGQPLTANWGVPDPAAIEDSETVQHAAFFDTYRMLFNRISLFTNLPFEGLDKMSLQNRLNRIGKEQGRADLPSEKVPGA
;
A
#
# COMPACT_ATOMS: atom_id res chain seq x y z
N MET A 1 3.62 19.61 -15.86
CA MET A 1 3.86 19.52 -14.41
C MET A 1 2.57 19.85 -13.70
N THR A 2 1.94 18.90 -13.01
CA THR A 2 0.99 19.27 -11.95
C THR A 2 1.76 20.11 -10.94
N ASP A 3 1.39 21.38 -10.81
CA ASP A 3 2.10 22.38 -10.01
C ASP A 3 2.02 22.11 -8.48
N ARG A 4 1.40 21.00 -8.09
CA ARG A 4 1.25 20.55 -6.70
C ARG A 4 1.52 19.06 -6.53
N LEU A 5 1.93 18.70 -5.31
CA LEU A 5 2.04 17.32 -4.85
C LEU A 5 0.69 16.61 -4.88
N LEU A 6 0.70 15.34 -5.30
CA LEU A 6 -0.47 14.47 -5.23
C LEU A 6 -0.49 13.74 -3.89
N ASN A 7 -1.58 13.88 -3.13
CA ASN A 7 -1.73 13.26 -1.82
C ASN A 7 -2.33 11.85 -1.96
N VAL A 8 -1.66 10.86 -1.37
CA VAL A 8 -2.05 9.45 -1.45
C VAL A 8 -2.18 8.86 -0.06
N LEU A 9 -3.32 8.25 0.23
CA LEU A 9 -3.58 7.56 1.50
C LEU A 9 -3.65 6.05 1.30
N PHE A 10 -2.84 5.30 2.04
CA PHE A 10 -2.90 3.84 2.11
C PHE A 10 -3.65 3.37 3.36
N LEU A 11 -4.65 2.51 3.17
CA LEU A 11 -5.50 2.01 4.25
C LEU A 11 -5.28 0.51 4.47
N CYS A 12 -5.11 0.13 5.72
CA CYS A 12 -5.26 -1.25 6.16
C CYS A 12 -5.93 -1.29 7.54
N THR A 13 -6.38 -2.44 8.02
CA THR A 13 -7.15 -2.51 9.27
C THR A 13 -6.34 -1.98 10.47
N GLY A 14 -5.12 -2.50 10.67
CA GLY A 14 -4.32 -2.20 11.86
C GLY A 14 -3.35 -1.02 11.75
N ASN A 15 -3.11 -0.48 10.55
CA ASN A 15 -2.02 0.48 10.26
C ASN A 15 -0.71 0.17 11.00
N SER A 16 -0.23 -1.06 10.82
CA SER A 16 0.93 -1.59 11.56
C SER A 16 1.97 -2.25 10.65
N ALA A 17 1.54 -2.80 9.50
CA ALA A 17 2.44 -3.43 8.53
C ALA A 17 2.22 -2.92 7.10
N ARG A 18 1.25 -3.50 6.38
CA ARG A 18 1.00 -3.27 4.95
C ARG A 18 0.94 -1.79 4.54
N SER A 19 0.08 -1.00 5.19
CA SER A 19 -0.08 0.41 4.81
C SER A 19 1.14 1.28 5.18
N ILE A 20 1.88 0.92 6.24
CA ILE A 20 3.13 1.58 6.62
C ILE A 20 4.22 1.32 5.56
N MET A 21 4.36 0.06 5.11
CA MET A 21 5.28 -0.27 4.01
C MET A 21 4.92 0.49 2.74
N ALA A 22 3.62 0.58 2.41
CA ALA A 22 3.16 1.32 1.23
C ALA A 22 3.46 2.82 1.31
N GLU A 23 3.23 3.45 2.48
CA GLU A 23 3.60 4.86 2.73
C GLU A 23 5.11 5.08 2.55
N ALA A 24 5.93 4.19 3.10
CA ALA A 24 7.39 4.25 3.00
C ALA A 24 7.86 4.15 1.54
N ILE A 25 7.38 3.14 0.81
CA ILE A 25 7.73 2.92 -0.60
C ILE A 25 7.37 4.14 -1.43
N LEU A 26 6.13 4.63 -1.35
CA LEU A 26 5.71 5.77 -2.18
C LEU A 26 6.47 7.05 -1.83
N SER A 27 6.82 7.25 -0.55
CA SER A 27 7.61 8.43 -0.17
C SER A 27 8.97 8.48 -0.87
N ARG A 28 9.57 7.32 -1.15
CA ARG A 28 10.85 7.18 -1.86
C ARG A 28 10.65 7.17 -3.38
N GLU A 29 9.83 6.25 -3.89
CA GLU A 29 9.61 6.04 -5.33
C GLU A 29 8.83 7.18 -5.99
N GLY A 30 8.12 7.98 -5.20
CA GLY A 30 7.36 9.14 -5.68
C GLY A 30 8.24 10.29 -6.18
N LEU A 31 9.53 10.33 -5.82
CA LEU A 31 10.52 11.33 -6.24
C LEU A 31 10.00 12.78 -6.13
N GLY A 32 9.31 13.09 -5.02
CA GLY A 32 8.78 14.43 -4.78
C GLY A 32 7.57 14.82 -5.62
N ARG A 33 6.90 13.88 -6.30
CA ARG A 33 5.59 14.11 -6.96
C ARG A 33 4.40 13.78 -6.06
N PHE A 34 4.63 12.96 -5.04
CA PHE A 34 3.59 12.46 -4.15
C PHE A 34 3.90 12.79 -2.69
N LYS A 35 2.85 13.02 -1.93
CA LYS A 35 2.90 12.98 -0.48
C LYS A 35 2.09 11.76 -0.03
N SER A 36 2.78 10.80 0.57
CA SER A 36 2.18 9.55 1.03
C SER A 36 1.75 9.67 2.48
N PHE A 37 0.66 9.00 2.80
CA PHE A 37 0.10 8.83 4.13
C PHE A 37 -0.36 7.38 4.30
N SER A 38 -0.44 6.90 5.53
CA SER A 38 -1.15 5.66 5.85
C SER A 38 -2.07 5.83 7.04
N ALA A 39 -3.11 5.01 7.13
CA ALA A 39 -3.98 4.96 8.28
C ALA A 39 -4.68 3.61 8.38
N GLY A 40 -5.45 3.43 9.44
CA GLY A 40 -6.30 2.24 9.59
C GLY A 40 -7.63 2.48 10.27
N SER A 41 -8.53 1.53 10.05
CA SER A 41 -9.88 1.52 10.62
C SER A 41 -9.89 1.13 12.09
N GLN A 42 -8.94 0.27 12.49
CA GLN A 42 -8.70 -0.15 13.87
C GLN A 42 -7.19 -0.13 14.14
N PRO A 43 -6.56 1.07 14.18
CA PRO A 43 -5.12 1.19 14.32
C PRO A 43 -4.63 0.49 15.59
N LYS A 44 -3.54 -0.26 15.49
CA LYS A 44 -2.93 -0.97 16.61
C LYS A 44 -2.24 -0.03 17.61
N GLY A 45 -2.02 1.22 17.24
CA GLY A 45 -1.30 2.21 18.07
C GLY A 45 0.21 2.15 17.90
N GLU A 46 0.74 1.01 17.42
CA GLU A 46 2.16 0.82 17.13
C GLU A 46 2.41 0.17 15.76
N VAL A 47 3.57 0.45 15.20
CA VAL A 47 4.06 -0.18 13.96
C VAL A 47 4.67 -1.53 14.32
N HIS A 48 4.35 -2.56 13.54
CA HIS A 48 4.80 -3.92 13.80
C HIS A 48 6.35 -3.97 13.77
N PRO A 49 7.01 -4.64 14.74
CA PRO A 49 8.48 -4.67 14.82
C PRO A 49 9.18 -5.14 13.55
N PHE A 50 8.66 -6.18 12.89
CA PHE A 50 9.23 -6.64 11.61
C PHE A 50 9.05 -5.65 10.46
N THR A 51 8.03 -4.78 10.49
CA THR A 51 7.92 -3.67 9.53
C THR A 51 9.05 -2.68 9.75
N ILE A 52 9.28 -2.26 11.00
CA ILE A 52 10.37 -1.35 11.36
C ILE A 52 11.70 -1.95 10.95
N HIS A 53 11.98 -3.20 11.36
CA HIS A 53 13.21 -3.90 11.03
C HIS A 53 13.46 -3.98 9.51
N LEU A 54 12.42 -4.37 8.74
CA LEU A 54 12.54 -4.45 7.29
C LEU A 54 12.82 -3.09 6.65
N LEU A 55 12.10 -2.04 7.08
CA LEU A 55 12.29 -0.69 6.57
C LEU A 55 13.69 -0.16 6.89
N GLU A 56 14.19 -0.37 8.11
CA GLU A 56 15.57 0.00 8.49
C GLU A 56 16.61 -0.75 7.66
N LYS A 57 16.44 -2.07 7.45
CA LYS A 57 17.32 -2.88 6.59
C LYS A 57 17.36 -2.38 5.14
N LEU A 58 16.25 -1.80 4.67
CA LEU A 58 16.13 -1.18 3.35
C LEU A 58 16.48 0.32 3.35
N ASN A 59 17.12 0.81 4.42
CA ASN A 59 17.59 2.19 4.62
C ASN A 59 16.48 3.25 4.57
N TYR A 60 15.28 2.91 5.02
CA TYR A 60 14.24 3.90 5.30
C TYR A 60 14.43 4.47 6.71
N ASP A 61 14.10 5.75 6.89
CA ASP A 61 13.96 6.34 8.22
C ASP A 61 12.62 5.90 8.82
N ALA A 62 12.65 4.79 9.56
CA ALA A 62 11.46 4.18 10.11
C ALA A 62 10.81 5.01 11.24
N SER A 63 11.55 5.94 11.85
CA SER A 63 11.09 6.80 12.96
C SER A 63 9.93 7.73 12.57
N ARG A 64 9.75 7.95 11.27
CA ARG A 64 8.73 8.85 10.71
C ARG A 64 7.36 8.18 10.57
N PHE A 65 7.29 6.87 10.69
CA PHE A 65 6.04 6.12 10.55
C PHE A 65 5.40 5.86 11.91
N ARG A 66 4.08 5.97 11.97
CA ARG A 66 3.28 5.69 13.17
C ARG A 66 1.94 5.09 12.79
N SER A 67 1.40 4.26 13.69
CA SER A 67 0.03 3.76 13.58
C SER A 67 -0.97 4.85 13.94
N LYS A 68 -2.00 5.05 13.11
CA LYS A 68 -2.97 6.13 13.25
C LYS A 68 -4.34 5.81 12.63
N SER A 69 -5.37 6.43 13.19
CA SER A 69 -6.75 6.29 12.72
C SER A 69 -6.92 7.03 11.39
N TRP A 70 -7.76 6.47 10.53
CA TRP A 70 -8.17 7.11 9.29
C TRP A 70 -9.01 8.39 9.50
N GLU A 71 -9.49 8.63 10.72
CA GLU A 71 -10.29 9.79 11.11
C GLU A 71 -9.47 11.09 11.00
N GLU A 72 -8.15 10.99 11.14
CA GLU A 72 -7.22 12.10 10.90
C GLU A 72 -7.28 12.62 9.45
N PHE A 73 -7.83 11.82 8.53
CA PHE A 73 -7.91 12.12 7.10
C PHE A 73 -9.33 12.35 6.58
N SER A 74 -10.35 12.27 7.44
CA SER A 74 -11.75 12.52 7.08
C SER A 74 -12.32 13.82 7.66
N GLY A 75 -11.59 14.46 8.59
CA GLY A 75 -12.00 15.72 9.21
C GLY A 75 -11.86 16.96 8.30
N PRO A 76 -12.37 18.13 8.75
CA PRO A 76 -12.29 19.38 7.98
C PRO A 76 -10.88 19.87 7.67
N ASP A 77 -9.93 19.59 8.57
CA ASP A 77 -8.51 19.98 8.44
C ASP A 77 -7.67 18.91 7.72
N ALA A 78 -8.31 17.85 7.23
CA ALA A 78 -7.62 16.77 6.55
C ALA A 78 -6.97 17.26 5.24
N PRO A 79 -5.81 16.71 4.85
CA PRO A 79 -5.23 17.01 3.55
C PRO A 79 -6.20 16.59 2.44
N SER A 80 -6.31 17.41 1.39
CA SER A 80 -7.09 17.04 0.20
C SER A 80 -6.44 15.83 -0.46
N LEU A 81 -7.12 14.68 -0.43
CA LEU A 81 -6.62 13.43 -0.99
C LEU A 81 -6.93 13.36 -2.48
N ASP A 82 -5.93 12.94 -3.27
CA ASP A 82 -6.09 12.65 -4.69
C ASP A 82 -6.37 11.16 -4.93
N PHE A 83 -5.74 10.31 -4.12
CA PHE A 83 -5.86 8.85 -4.21
C PHE A 83 -6.00 8.19 -2.84
N VAL A 84 -6.84 7.16 -2.76
CA VAL A 84 -6.98 6.30 -1.58
C VAL A 84 -6.89 4.85 -1.99
N PHE A 85 -5.90 4.13 -1.45
CA PHE A 85 -5.67 2.73 -1.79
C PHE A 85 -5.84 1.84 -0.56
N THR A 86 -6.73 0.86 -0.63
CA THR A 86 -6.83 -0.15 0.42
C THR A 86 -5.91 -1.31 0.10
N VAL A 87 -5.07 -1.72 1.05
CA VAL A 87 -4.05 -2.77 0.85
C VAL A 87 -4.33 -4.06 1.64
N CYS A 88 -5.49 -4.12 2.33
CA CYS A 88 -6.00 -5.36 2.87
C CYS A 88 -6.66 -6.21 1.78
N ASP A 89 -6.39 -7.50 1.79
CA ASP A 89 -7.17 -8.55 1.14
C ASP A 89 -8.67 -8.52 1.52
N ASN A 90 -8.99 -8.24 2.79
CA ASN A 90 -10.37 -8.16 3.29
C ASN A 90 -11.06 -6.79 3.15
N ALA A 91 -10.47 -5.87 2.38
CA ALA A 91 -10.96 -4.49 2.22
C ALA A 91 -12.41 -4.35 1.72
N ALA A 92 -12.94 -5.36 1.04
CA ALA A 92 -14.29 -5.33 0.47
C ALA A 92 -15.41 -5.29 1.53
N ASN A 93 -15.12 -5.62 2.79
CA ASN A 93 -16.10 -5.67 3.87
C ASN A 93 -15.99 -4.53 4.90
N GLU A 94 -15.05 -3.59 4.74
CA GLU A 94 -14.96 -2.42 5.61
C GLU A 94 -15.70 -1.24 4.96
N LEU A 95 -16.66 -0.66 5.69
CA LEU A 95 -17.36 0.55 5.28
C LEU A 95 -16.34 1.69 5.15
N CYS A 96 -15.83 1.89 3.93
CA CYS A 96 -14.91 2.99 3.66
C CYS A 96 -15.65 4.31 3.88
N PRO A 97 -15.08 5.25 4.67
CA PRO A 97 -15.72 6.54 4.90
C PRO A 97 -15.84 7.32 3.59
N VAL A 98 -16.79 8.26 3.55
CA VAL A 98 -16.89 9.21 2.45
C VAL A 98 -15.74 10.20 2.59
N TRP A 99 -14.81 10.17 1.64
CA TRP A 99 -13.65 11.05 1.61
C TRP A 99 -14.02 12.43 1.06
N PRO A 100 -13.63 13.52 1.73
CA PRO A 100 -13.71 14.86 1.15
C PRO A 100 -13.00 14.92 -0.21
N GLY A 101 -13.61 15.59 -1.20
CA GLY A 101 -13.03 15.74 -2.53
C GLY A 101 -13.16 14.54 -3.48
N GLN A 102 -13.72 13.40 -3.03
CA GLN A 102 -13.95 12.21 -3.85
C GLN A 102 -12.69 11.73 -4.61
N PRO A 103 -11.61 11.37 -3.88
CA PRO A 103 -10.39 10.82 -4.45
C PRO A 103 -10.65 9.58 -5.30
N LEU A 104 -9.73 9.29 -6.23
CA LEU A 104 -9.74 8.02 -6.94
C LEU A 104 -9.34 6.89 -6.00
N THR A 105 -10.07 5.79 -6.05
CA THR A 105 -9.87 4.68 -5.11
C THR A 105 -9.51 3.38 -5.82
N ALA A 106 -8.71 2.53 -5.21
CA ALA A 106 -8.49 1.16 -5.70
C ALA A 106 -8.15 0.21 -4.56
N ASN A 107 -8.44 -1.08 -4.75
CA ASN A 107 -8.04 -2.14 -3.84
C ASN A 107 -6.80 -2.85 -4.38
N TRP A 108 -5.70 -2.76 -3.63
CA TRP A 108 -4.42 -3.41 -3.87
C TRP A 108 -4.11 -4.39 -2.73
N GLY A 109 -5.06 -5.25 -2.41
CA GLY A 109 -4.95 -6.27 -1.36
C GLY A 109 -3.68 -7.12 -1.49
N VAL A 110 -2.94 -7.21 -0.40
CA VAL A 110 -1.83 -8.14 -0.20
C VAL A 110 -2.07 -8.97 1.06
N PRO A 111 -1.57 -10.22 1.13
CA PRO A 111 -1.67 -11.05 2.33
C PRO A 111 -1.19 -10.31 3.57
N ASP A 112 -1.81 -10.56 4.73
CA ASP A 112 -1.31 -10.02 5.99
C ASP A 112 -0.09 -10.80 6.47
N PRO A 113 1.13 -10.21 6.46
CA PRO A 113 2.30 -10.94 6.93
C PRO A 113 2.27 -11.17 8.44
N ALA A 114 1.49 -10.39 9.20
CA ALA A 114 1.36 -10.55 10.65
C ALA A 114 0.41 -11.70 11.05
N ALA A 115 -0.37 -12.24 10.10
CA ALA A 115 -1.22 -13.40 10.34
C ALA A 115 -0.46 -14.74 10.22
N ILE A 116 0.82 -14.71 9.84
CA ILE A 116 1.65 -15.91 9.70
C ILE A 116 2.30 -16.21 11.05
N GLU A 117 1.79 -17.26 11.70
CA GLU A 117 2.29 -17.79 12.96
C GLU A 117 3.24 -18.99 12.69
N ASP A 118 4.47 -18.68 12.31
CA ASP A 118 5.53 -19.66 12.04
C ASP A 118 6.86 -19.15 12.63
N SER A 119 7.97 -19.82 12.35
CA SER A 119 9.33 -19.39 12.66
C SER A 119 9.62 -17.96 12.20
N GLU A 120 10.52 -17.29 12.93
CA GLU A 120 10.97 -15.92 12.65
C GLU A 120 11.45 -15.75 11.20
N THR A 121 12.18 -16.73 10.65
CA THR A 121 12.63 -16.73 9.25
C THR A 121 11.47 -16.69 8.26
N VAL A 122 10.42 -17.49 8.50
CA VAL A 122 9.22 -17.52 7.65
C VAL A 122 8.45 -16.20 7.77
N GLN A 123 8.37 -15.64 8.98
CA GLN A 123 7.75 -14.33 9.18
C GLN A 123 8.52 -13.23 8.45
N HIS A 124 9.85 -13.16 8.57
CA HIS A 124 10.66 -12.20 7.81
C HIS A 124 10.46 -12.33 6.30
N ALA A 125 10.41 -13.57 5.79
CA ALA A 125 10.16 -13.81 4.37
C ALA A 125 8.77 -13.29 3.94
N ALA A 126 7.74 -13.48 4.77
CA ALA A 126 6.41 -12.96 4.50
C ALA A 126 6.33 -11.43 4.50
N PHE A 127 7.00 -10.76 5.45
CA PHE A 127 7.11 -9.31 5.48
C PHE A 127 7.82 -8.79 4.23
N PHE A 128 8.91 -9.46 3.81
CA PHE A 128 9.64 -9.10 2.59
C PHE A 128 8.81 -9.32 1.31
N ASP A 129 8.08 -10.43 1.21
CA ASP A 129 7.23 -10.69 0.04
C ASP A 129 6.07 -9.68 -0.05
N THR A 130 5.47 -9.34 1.08
CA THR A 130 4.47 -8.26 1.18
C THR A 130 5.03 -6.93 0.68
N TYR A 131 6.23 -6.56 1.13
CA TYR A 131 6.93 -5.36 0.66
C TYR A 131 7.15 -5.42 -0.86
N ARG A 132 7.62 -6.54 -1.40
CA ARG A 132 7.87 -6.72 -2.83
C ARG A 132 6.60 -6.55 -3.67
N MET A 133 5.48 -7.12 -3.23
CA MET A 133 4.18 -6.96 -3.89
C MET A 133 3.74 -5.49 -3.93
N LEU A 134 3.85 -4.79 -2.80
CA LEU A 134 3.52 -3.37 -2.70
C LEU A 134 4.47 -2.51 -3.55
N PHE A 135 5.77 -2.81 -3.53
CA PHE A 135 6.78 -2.13 -4.32
C PHE A 135 6.47 -2.18 -5.80
N ASN A 136 6.14 -3.36 -6.32
CA ASN A 136 5.79 -3.53 -7.74
C ASN A 136 4.55 -2.70 -8.11
N ARG A 137 3.50 -2.72 -7.29
CA ARG A 137 2.27 -1.97 -7.55
C ARG A 137 2.50 -0.45 -7.50
N ILE A 138 3.24 0.03 -6.50
CA ILE A 138 3.56 1.45 -6.36
C ILE A 138 4.50 1.91 -7.48
N SER A 139 5.44 1.07 -7.92
CA SER A 139 6.28 1.35 -9.08
C SER A 139 5.45 1.51 -10.35
N LEU A 140 4.46 0.65 -10.59
CA LEU A 140 3.54 0.81 -11.72
C LEU A 140 2.72 2.10 -11.62
N PHE A 141 2.21 2.40 -10.42
CA PHE A 141 1.42 3.61 -10.16
C PHE A 141 2.21 4.90 -10.40
N THR A 142 3.43 4.99 -9.87
CA THR A 142 4.30 6.17 -10.02
C THR A 142 4.70 6.40 -11.48
N ASN A 143 4.72 5.35 -12.31
CA ASN A 143 5.03 5.44 -13.75
C ASN A 143 3.80 5.70 -14.63
N LEU A 144 2.60 5.92 -14.07
CA LEU A 144 1.43 6.26 -14.88
C LEU A 144 1.57 7.64 -15.55
N PRO A 145 1.11 7.79 -16.81
CA PRO A 145 1.12 9.08 -17.51
C PRO A 145 -0.10 9.93 -17.10
N PHE A 146 -0.07 10.49 -15.89
CA PHE A 146 -1.22 11.23 -15.32
C PHE A 146 -1.74 12.37 -16.22
N GLU A 147 -0.87 13.08 -16.93
CA GLU A 147 -1.27 14.21 -17.80
C GLU A 147 -2.05 13.78 -19.05
N GLY A 148 -1.93 12.51 -19.46
CA GLY A 148 -2.56 11.99 -20.69
C GLY A 148 -3.79 11.11 -20.44
N LEU A 149 -4.23 10.94 -19.20
CA LEU A 149 -5.33 10.06 -18.84
C LEU A 149 -6.52 10.84 -18.32
N ASP A 150 -7.70 10.61 -18.90
CA ASP A 150 -8.95 11.04 -18.29
C ASP A 150 -9.21 10.26 -16.98
N LYS A 151 -10.17 10.76 -16.18
CA LYS A 151 -10.49 10.20 -14.86
C LYS A 151 -10.89 8.72 -14.93
N MET A 152 -11.65 8.30 -15.95
CA MET A 152 -12.13 6.93 -16.11
C MET A 152 -10.99 5.99 -16.52
N SER A 153 -10.16 6.42 -17.46
CA SER A 153 -8.96 5.70 -17.90
C SER A 153 -7.96 5.53 -16.75
N LEU A 154 -7.75 6.57 -15.94
CA LEU A 154 -6.91 6.50 -14.75
C LEU A 154 -7.49 5.52 -13.73
N GLN A 155 -8.78 5.64 -13.39
CA GLN A 155 -9.47 4.72 -12.49
C GLN A 155 -9.32 3.25 -12.92
N ASN A 156 -9.47 2.96 -14.22
CA ASN A 156 -9.30 1.62 -14.78
C ASN A 156 -7.87 1.09 -14.62
N ARG A 157 -6.85 1.93 -14.84
CA ARG A 157 -5.45 1.54 -14.63
C ARG A 157 -5.14 1.26 -13.16
N LEU A 158 -5.63 2.09 -12.25
CA LEU A 158 -5.48 1.88 -10.80
C LEU A 158 -6.09 0.55 -10.36
N ASN A 159 -7.28 0.22 -10.87
CA ASN A 159 -7.94 -1.06 -10.60
C ASN A 159 -7.16 -2.24 -11.17
N ARG A 160 -6.51 -2.08 -12.34
CA ARG A 160 -5.70 -3.14 -12.96
C ARG A 160 -4.44 -3.44 -12.17
N ILE A 161 -3.75 -2.42 -11.66
CA ILE A 161 -2.56 -2.59 -10.80
C ILE A 161 -2.86 -3.49 -9.58
N GLY A 162 -4.06 -3.38 -9.00
CA GLY A 162 -4.48 -4.26 -7.91
C GLY A 162 -4.68 -5.72 -8.29
N LYS A 163 -5.11 -5.97 -9.53
CA LYS A 163 -5.43 -7.31 -10.07
C LYS A 163 -4.23 -8.01 -10.70
N GLU A 164 -3.21 -7.27 -11.11
CA GLU A 164 -1.96 -7.85 -11.58
C GLU A 164 -1.29 -8.59 -10.40
N GLN A 165 -1.46 -9.91 -10.36
CA GLN A 165 -0.63 -10.75 -9.50
C GLN A 165 0.79 -10.61 -10.02
N GLY A 166 1.74 -10.27 -9.14
CA GLY A 166 3.15 -10.31 -9.49
C GLY A 166 3.44 -11.68 -10.05
N ARG A 167 3.79 -11.76 -11.34
CA ARG A 167 4.01 -13.00 -12.07
C ARG A 167 5.04 -13.85 -11.32
N ALA A 168 4.55 -14.77 -10.52
CA ALA A 168 5.28 -15.89 -9.94
C ALA A 168 4.69 -17.17 -10.54
N ASP A 169 4.60 -17.22 -11.87
CA ASP A 169 4.44 -18.47 -12.58
C ASP A 169 5.81 -19.17 -12.55
N LEU A 170 6.07 -19.92 -11.47
CA LEU A 170 6.99 -21.04 -11.58
C LEU A 170 6.22 -22.14 -12.33
N PRO A 171 6.68 -22.58 -13.51
CA PRO A 171 6.05 -23.70 -14.18
C PRO A 171 6.19 -24.93 -13.27
N SER A 172 5.05 -25.49 -12.86
CA SER A 172 5.01 -26.83 -12.28
C SER A 172 5.41 -27.81 -13.38
N GLU A 173 6.70 -28.12 -13.48
CA GLU A 173 7.15 -29.28 -14.24
C GLU A 173 6.56 -30.53 -13.58
N LYS A 174 5.55 -31.11 -14.24
CA LYS A 174 5.15 -32.49 -13.99
C LYS A 174 6.36 -33.37 -14.34
N VAL A 175 7.01 -33.90 -13.32
CA VAL A 175 7.93 -35.03 -13.48
C VAL A 175 7.11 -36.23 -13.98
N PRO A 176 7.34 -36.76 -15.19
CA PRO A 176 6.74 -38.03 -15.58
C PRO A 176 7.45 -39.14 -14.80
N GLY A 177 6.67 -39.92 -14.06
CA GLY A 177 7.18 -41.09 -13.33
C GLY A 177 7.80 -42.12 -14.28
N ALA A 178 8.92 -42.66 -13.82
CA ALA A 178 9.52 -43.91 -14.28
C ALA A 178 8.80 -45.12 -13.63
#